data_AF-A0A6C0JM33-F1
#
_entry.id   AF-A0A6C0JM33-F1
#
_cell.length_a   1.000
_cell.length_b   1.000
_cell.length_c   1.000
_cell.angle_alpha   90.00
_cell.angle_beta   90.00
_cell.angle_gamma   90.00
#
_symmetry.space_group_name_H-M   'P 1'
#
loop_
_entity.id
_entity.type
_entity.pdbx_description
1 polymer ?
#
loop_
_entity_poly.entity_id
_entity_poly.type
_entity_poly.pdbx_seq_one_letter_code
_entity_poly.pdbx_strand_id
1 'polypeptide(L)'
;MKKNTPVSNYLINFIYTHISHKLECFEKTRFSNESKKLLLILLNKITEGDLLFNKAQINKQPIKTMPISEYFHLLDTKIKTHIQNMKYIGYLYEFTIQSRKIKVYFIHEVENIESLFFQNAIKIVYIWLFIAQHFSKSECSQTLNIYFYLTNIKKQISEENNVLDREHINTGFTFACKQDNEINIFRKEEWFKVFIHECFHSFGLDFSHRECSHIDKKILNLFPVNINLRIYETYCEIWAELINIMFIIHSSSSSGENKTDGLNNIIKKLEKAIDYERMFSLFQCSKILTHYGLSYKHLHERTQEAIIARKLRYKENTSVLSYYIIKSFLIYKINHFIEWCVVHNGLSIRFGENDIDLNKNLNDYYELIREHYSNKKYTECLENLCEWFKKQKKTKRKDDIELKTMRMTLFENI
;
A
#
# COMPACT_ATOMS: atom_id res chain seq x y z
N MET A 1 -12.03 24.17 -4.59
CA MET A 1 -12.29 22.88 -5.28
C MET A 1 -13.66 22.97 -5.95
N LYS A 2 -13.80 22.52 -7.21
CA LYS A 2 -15.14 22.11 -7.69
C LYS A 2 -15.55 20.93 -6.80
N LYS A 3 -16.69 21.02 -6.12
CA LYS A 3 -17.12 20.12 -5.02
C LYS A 3 -17.18 18.61 -5.36
N ASN A 4 -16.94 18.19 -6.60
CA ASN A 4 -17.24 16.83 -7.08
C ASN A 4 -16.06 16.06 -7.72
N THR A 5 -14.81 16.54 -7.67
CA THR A 5 -13.68 15.79 -8.24
C THR A 5 -13.10 14.83 -7.20
N PRO A 6 -13.00 13.50 -7.48
CA PRO A 6 -12.33 12.56 -6.58
C PRO A 6 -10.90 12.99 -6.25
N VAL A 7 -10.47 12.83 -5.00
CA VAL A 7 -9.14 13.25 -4.52
C VAL A 7 -8.03 12.62 -5.36
N SER A 8 -8.15 11.35 -5.75
CA SER A 8 -7.23 10.68 -6.66
C SER A 8 -7.04 11.42 -7.98
N ASN A 9 -8.12 11.83 -8.65
CA ASN A 9 -8.03 12.56 -9.93
C ASN A 9 -7.35 13.92 -9.76
N TYR A 10 -7.64 14.61 -8.64
CA TYR A 10 -6.98 15.85 -8.30
C TYR A 10 -5.46 15.65 -8.11
N LEU A 11 -5.07 14.65 -7.31
CA LEU A 11 -3.65 14.37 -7.03
C LEU A 11 -2.90 13.90 -8.27
N ILE A 12 -3.50 13.06 -9.12
CA ILE A 12 -2.90 12.65 -10.41
C ILE A 12 -2.63 13.87 -11.29
N ASN A 13 -3.62 14.76 -11.43
CA ASN A 13 -3.46 15.99 -12.18
C ASN A 13 -2.39 16.91 -11.56
N PHE A 14 -2.35 17.00 -10.23
CA PHE A 14 -1.33 17.76 -9.51
C PHE A 14 0.08 17.21 -9.80
N ILE A 15 0.28 15.90 -9.69
CA ILE A 15 1.57 15.25 -10.00
C ILE A 15 1.96 15.51 -11.46
N TYR A 16 1.04 15.35 -12.39
CA TYR A 16 1.30 15.61 -13.81
C TYR A 16 1.74 17.06 -14.05
N THR A 17 0.97 18.03 -13.56
CA THR A 17 1.16 19.45 -13.88
C THR A 17 2.31 20.10 -13.09
N HIS A 18 2.46 19.75 -11.81
CA HIS A 18 3.38 20.45 -10.91
C HIS A 18 4.65 19.66 -10.59
N ILE A 19 4.66 18.33 -10.72
CA ILE A 19 5.77 17.50 -10.27
C ILE A 19 6.56 16.88 -11.43
N SER A 20 5.87 16.33 -12.44
CA SER A 20 6.50 15.50 -13.48
C SER A 20 7.68 16.19 -14.21
N HIS A 21 7.53 17.48 -14.54
CA HIS A 21 8.56 18.27 -15.24
C HIS A 21 9.78 18.62 -14.38
N LYS A 22 9.74 18.35 -13.06
CA LYS A 22 10.86 18.57 -12.13
C LYS A 22 11.75 17.35 -11.98
N LEU A 23 11.34 16.23 -12.57
CA LEU A 23 12.00 14.94 -12.47
C LEU A 23 12.71 14.62 -13.79
N GLU A 24 13.67 15.45 -14.19
CA GLU A 24 14.40 15.31 -15.46
C GLU A 24 15.12 13.95 -15.57
N CYS A 25 15.60 13.43 -14.43
CA CYS A 25 16.24 12.11 -14.30
C CYS A 25 15.28 10.91 -14.35
N PHE A 26 13.97 11.14 -14.44
CA PHE A 26 12.95 10.09 -14.28
C PHE A 26 12.82 9.24 -15.54
N GLU A 27 13.18 7.97 -15.41
CA GLU A 27 13.01 6.99 -16.49
C GLU A 27 11.65 6.32 -16.40
N LYS A 28 10.93 6.28 -17.52
CA LYS A 28 9.63 5.59 -17.61
C LYS A 28 9.79 4.10 -17.36
N THR A 29 8.81 3.51 -16.67
CA THR A 29 8.79 2.07 -16.39
C THR A 29 8.72 1.28 -17.69
N ARG A 30 9.56 0.24 -17.79
CA ARG A 30 9.45 -0.82 -18.79
C ARG A 30 9.65 -2.16 -18.12
N PHE A 31 8.67 -3.03 -18.21
CA PHE A 31 8.79 -4.37 -17.64
C PHE A 31 9.56 -5.30 -18.56
N SER A 32 10.49 -6.06 -17.99
CA SER A 32 11.15 -7.17 -18.66
C SER A 32 10.18 -8.31 -18.95
N ASN A 33 10.64 -9.30 -19.72
CA ASN A 33 9.82 -10.46 -20.04
C ASN A 33 9.46 -11.27 -18.78
N GLU A 34 10.39 -11.41 -17.83
CA GLU A 34 10.13 -12.13 -16.58
C GLU A 34 9.13 -11.40 -15.69
N SER A 35 9.29 -10.08 -15.52
CA SER A 35 8.31 -9.26 -14.81
C SER A 35 6.92 -9.34 -15.45
N LYS A 36 6.85 -9.30 -16.78
CA LYS A 36 5.58 -9.45 -17.51
C LYS A 36 4.92 -10.80 -17.25
N LYS A 37 5.67 -11.90 -17.19
CA LYS A 37 5.09 -13.23 -16.90
C LYS A 37 4.36 -13.25 -15.56
N LEU A 38 5.01 -12.77 -14.49
CA LEU A 38 4.40 -12.72 -13.16
C LEU A 38 3.16 -11.79 -13.14
N LEU A 39 3.26 -10.60 -13.73
CA LEU A 39 2.14 -9.66 -13.83
C LEU A 39 0.96 -10.23 -14.62
N LEU A 40 1.22 -10.97 -15.71
CA LEU A 40 0.18 -11.61 -16.51
C LEU A 40 -0.51 -12.76 -15.76
N ILE A 41 0.22 -13.52 -14.94
CA ILE A 41 -0.37 -14.54 -14.07
C ILE A 41 -1.38 -13.89 -13.12
N LEU A 42 -1.02 -12.78 -12.47
CA LEU A 42 -1.92 -12.05 -11.59
C LEU A 42 -3.15 -11.49 -12.34
N LEU A 43 -2.97 -10.89 -13.52
CA LEU A 43 -4.09 -10.40 -14.36
C LEU A 43 -5.03 -11.52 -14.81
N ASN A 44 -4.49 -12.69 -15.14
CA ASN A 44 -5.29 -13.86 -15.47
C ASN A 44 -6.07 -14.35 -14.25
N LYS A 45 -5.46 -14.34 -13.06
CA LYS A 45 -6.13 -14.70 -11.80
C LYS A 45 -7.23 -13.71 -11.41
N ILE A 46 -7.09 -12.41 -11.71
CA ILE A 46 -8.18 -11.43 -11.58
C ILE A 46 -9.37 -11.83 -12.46
N THR A 47 -9.12 -12.20 -13.72
CA THR A 47 -10.15 -12.64 -14.67
C THR A 47 -10.81 -13.95 -14.22
N GLU A 48 -10.03 -14.91 -13.72
CA GLU A 48 -10.55 -16.17 -13.17
C GLU A 48 -11.43 -15.93 -11.94
N GLY A 49 -10.96 -15.08 -11.01
CA GLY A 49 -11.72 -14.71 -9.82
C GLY A 49 -13.04 -14.02 -10.16
N ASP A 50 -13.07 -13.17 -11.19
CA ASP A 50 -14.28 -12.52 -11.69
C ASP A 50 -15.33 -13.54 -12.14
N LEU A 51 -14.91 -14.54 -12.92
CA LEU A 51 -15.78 -15.63 -13.36
C LEU A 51 -16.30 -16.49 -12.20
N LEU A 52 -15.45 -16.72 -11.19
CA LEU A 52 -15.83 -17.47 -9.99
C LEU A 52 -16.79 -16.69 -9.09
N PHE A 53 -16.62 -15.38 -8.96
CA PHE A 53 -17.52 -14.52 -8.18
C PHE A 53 -18.97 -14.63 -8.69
N ASN A 54 -19.17 -14.65 -10.02
CA ASN A 54 -20.51 -14.79 -10.61
C ASN A 54 -21.20 -16.12 -10.29
N LYS A 55 -20.43 -17.14 -9.86
CA LYS A 55 -20.94 -18.47 -9.47
C LYS A 55 -20.93 -18.67 -7.96
N ALA A 56 -20.40 -17.71 -7.20
CA ALA A 56 -20.19 -17.85 -5.77
C ALA A 56 -21.52 -17.74 -5.01
N GLN A 57 -21.70 -18.62 -4.02
CA GLN A 57 -22.80 -18.50 -3.07
C GLN A 57 -22.37 -17.55 -1.96
N ILE A 58 -22.87 -16.33 -1.99
CA ILE A 58 -22.58 -15.28 -1.02
C ILE A 58 -23.86 -14.94 -0.27
N ASN A 59 -23.92 -15.29 1.01
CA ASN A 59 -25.01 -14.87 1.89
C ASN A 59 -24.82 -13.38 2.23
N LYS A 60 -25.86 -12.57 2.06
CA LYS A 60 -25.84 -11.12 2.35
C LYS A 60 -26.94 -10.79 3.35
N GLN A 61 -26.57 -10.11 4.44
CA GLN A 61 -27.50 -9.69 5.48
C GLN A 61 -27.28 -8.22 5.86
N PRO A 62 -28.34 -7.41 6.03
CA PRO A 62 -28.19 -6.03 6.51
C PRO A 62 -27.74 -6.00 7.98
N ILE A 63 -26.80 -5.11 8.29
CA ILE A 63 -26.31 -4.90 9.65
C ILE A 63 -27.24 -3.93 10.38
N LYS A 64 -27.87 -4.40 11.46
CA LYS A 64 -28.77 -3.59 12.30
C LYS A 64 -28.06 -2.87 13.45
N THR A 65 -26.99 -3.47 13.98
CA THR A 65 -26.20 -2.95 15.10
C THR A 65 -24.73 -2.97 14.71
N MET A 66 -23.97 -1.94 15.09
CA MET A 66 -22.56 -1.81 14.76
C MET A 66 -21.79 -3.07 15.21
N PRO A 67 -21.22 -3.87 14.30
CA PRO A 67 -20.38 -4.98 14.70
C PRO A 67 -19.11 -4.43 15.31
N ILE A 68 -18.64 -5.05 16.39
CA ILE A 68 -17.39 -4.68 17.05
C ILE A 68 -16.48 -5.90 16.96
N SER A 69 -15.31 -5.71 16.36
CA SER A 69 -14.28 -6.75 16.24
C SER A 69 -13.70 -7.12 17.60
N GLU A 70 -13.16 -8.34 17.72
CA GLU A 70 -12.51 -8.80 18.95
C GLU A 70 -11.38 -7.84 19.37
N TYR A 71 -10.65 -7.35 18.38
CA TYR A 71 -9.49 -6.48 18.56
C TYR A 71 -9.81 -4.99 18.40
N PHE A 72 -11.09 -4.59 18.50
CA PHE A 72 -11.50 -3.19 18.36
C PHE A 72 -10.76 -2.24 19.33
N HIS A 73 -10.35 -2.74 20.49
CA HIS A 73 -9.61 -1.99 21.49
C HIS A 73 -8.24 -1.46 21.00
N LEU A 74 -7.64 -2.09 19.98
CA LEU A 74 -6.36 -1.70 19.38
C LEU A 74 -6.45 -0.44 18.50
N LEU A 75 -7.66 -0.03 18.11
CA LEU A 75 -7.88 1.20 17.36
C LEU A 75 -7.60 2.43 18.24
N ASP A 76 -7.16 3.52 17.59
CA ASP A 76 -7.01 4.83 18.23
C ASP A 76 -8.35 5.32 18.82
N THR A 77 -8.29 5.99 19.97
CA THR A 77 -9.48 6.45 20.71
C THR A 77 -10.37 7.37 19.88
N LYS A 78 -9.82 8.26 19.06
CA LYS A 78 -10.62 9.15 18.19
C LYS A 78 -11.37 8.32 17.14
N ILE A 79 -10.70 7.32 16.56
CA ILE A 79 -11.29 6.44 15.54
C ILE A 79 -12.39 5.57 16.15
N LYS A 80 -12.14 4.97 17.33
CA LYS A 80 -13.16 4.20 18.08
C LYS A 80 -14.40 5.03 18.36
N THR A 81 -14.20 6.23 18.91
CA THR A 81 -15.29 7.15 19.25
C THR A 81 -16.07 7.55 18.00
N HIS A 82 -15.38 7.79 16.88
CA HIS A 82 -16.04 8.11 15.61
C HIS A 82 -16.88 6.93 15.11
N ILE A 83 -16.32 5.72 15.06
CA ILE A 83 -17.03 4.51 14.61
C ILE A 83 -18.28 4.26 15.48
N GLN A 84 -18.19 4.44 16.80
CA GLN A 84 -19.32 4.21 17.70
C GLN A 84 -20.46 5.21 17.51
N ASN A 85 -20.17 6.42 17.02
CA ASN A 85 -21.14 7.51 16.91
C ASN A 85 -21.56 7.82 15.46
N MET A 86 -20.86 7.27 14.45
CA MET A 86 -21.16 7.55 13.05
C MET A 86 -22.51 6.96 12.64
N LYS A 87 -23.24 7.67 11.78
CA LYS A 87 -24.36 7.08 11.04
C LYS A 87 -23.79 6.20 9.95
N TYR A 88 -24.35 5.00 9.77
CA TYR A 88 -23.82 4.04 8.81
C TYR A 88 -24.93 3.27 8.08
N ILE A 89 -24.54 2.73 6.92
CA ILE A 89 -25.22 1.61 6.26
C ILE A 89 -24.19 0.48 6.18
N GLY A 90 -24.63 -0.76 6.38
CA GLY A 90 -23.72 -1.88 6.24
C GLY A 90 -24.39 -3.22 5.98
N TYR A 91 -23.58 -4.16 5.49
CA TYR A 91 -23.97 -5.52 5.20
C TYR A 91 -22.90 -6.50 5.69
N LEU A 92 -23.36 -7.62 6.23
CA LEU A 92 -22.56 -8.81 6.44
C LEU A 92 -22.63 -9.67 5.19
N TYR A 93 -21.47 -10.07 4.69
CA TYR A 93 -21.32 -11.08 3.64
C TYR A 93 -20.63 -12.31 4.20
N GLU A 94 -21.17 -13.49 3.91
CA GLU A 94 -20.57 -14.76 4.33
C GLU A 94 -20.43 -15.66 3.11
N PHE A 95 -19.23 -16.20 2.93
CA PHE A 95 -18.90 -17.11 1.84
C PHE A 95 -17.69 -17.98 2.20
N THR A 96 -17.41 -18.97 1.36
CA THR A 96 -16.26 -19.85 1.51
C THR A 96 -15.45 -19.84 0.22
N ILE A 97 -14.13 -19.72 0.32
CA ILE A 97 -13.21 -19.93 -0.80
C ILE A 97 -12.40 -21.18 -0.51
N GLN A 98 -12.66 -22.25 -1.26
CA GLN A 98 -12.17 -23.61 -1.00
C GLN A 98 -12.48 -24.07 0.44
N SER A 99 -11.49 -24.08 1.35
CA SER A 99 -11.67 -24.46 2.76
C SER A 99 -11.78 -23.28 3.73
N ARG A 100 -11.55 -22.04 3.28
CA ARG A 100 -11.54 -20.86 4.16
C ARG A 100 -12.91 -20.25 4.32
N LYS A 101 -13.35 -20.08 5.56
CA LYS A 101 -14.63 -19.46 5.91
C LYS A 101 -14.41 -17.97 6.13
N ILE A 102 -15.11 -17.14 5.35
CA ILE A 102 -14.88 -15.70 5.33
C ILE A 102 -16.18 -14.98 5.70
N LYS A 103 -16.05 -14.02 6.62
CA LYS A 103 -17.10 -13.06 6.97
C LYS A 103 -16.61 -11.65 6.69
N VAL A 104 -17.36 -10.89 5.91
CA VAL A 104 -17.05 -9.49 5.60
C VAL A 104 -18.14 -8.62 6.16
N TYR A 105 -17.81 -7.88 7.21
CA TYR A 105 -18.62 -6.80 7.78
C TYR A 105 -18.27 -5.52 7.05
N PHE A 106 -19.14 -5.11 6.13
CA PHE A 106 -18.92 -3.92 5.31
C PHE A 106 -19.79 -2.78 5.83
N ILE A 107 -19.19 -1.81 6.51
CA ILE A 107 -19.84 -0.64 7.11
C ILE A 107 -19.31 0.62 6.43
N HIS A 108 -20.21 1.48 5.98
CA HIS A 108 -19.83 2.73 5.34
C HIS A 108 -20.56 3.90 6.01
N GLU A 109 -19.80 4.93 6.38
CA GLU A 109 -20.30 6.18 6.95
C GLU A 109 -21.20 6.91 5.95
N VAL A 110 -22.40 7.36 6.38
CA VAL A 110 -23.43 7.85 5.46
C VAL A 110 -22.98 9.09 4.66
N GLU A 111 -22.81 8.89 3.35
CA GLU A 111 -22.80 9.90 2.30
C GLU A 111 -23.50 9.29 1.07
N ASN A 112 -24.79 9.57 0.81
CA ASN A 112 -25.56 9.14 -0.38
C ASN A 112 -24.99 7.93 -1.14
N ILE A 113 -24.95 6.75 -0.49
CA ILE A 113 -24.26 5.60 -1.05
C ILE A 113 -25.21 4.83 -1.95
N GLU A 114 -24.82 4.66 -3.21
CA GLU A 114 -25.52 3.80 -4.14
C GLU A 114 -25.34 2.32 -3.75
N SER A 115 -26.41 1.52 -3.83
CA SER A 115 -26.35 0.07 -3.59
C SER A 115 -25.26 -0.64 -4.45
N LEU A 116 -24.87 -0.03 -5.56
CA LEU A 116 -23.83 -0.51 -6.46
C LEU A 116 -22.44 -0.54 -5.81
N PHE A 117 -22.15 0.40 -4.89
CA PHE A 117 -20.86 0.43 -4.19
C PHE A 117 -20.57 -0.90 -3.47
N PHE A 118 -21.51 -1.37 -2.65
CA PHE A 118 -21.32 -2.61 -1.89
C PHE A 118 -21.19 -3.84 -2.79
N GLN A 119 -21.88 -3.86 -3.94
CA GLN A 119 -21.79 -4.96 -4.92
C GLN A 119 -20.40 -4.99 -5.58
N ASN A 120 -19.89 -3.83 -5.99
CA ASN A 120 -18.54 -3.72 -6.58
C ASN A 120 -17.46 -4.00 -5.53
N ALA A 121 -17.63 -3.48 -4.32
CA ALA A 121 -16.67 -3.66 -3.24
C ALA A 121 -16.54 -5.14 -2.81
N ILE A 122 -17.67 -5.85 -2.61
CA ILE A 122 -17.60 -7.28 -2.24
C ILE A 122 -17.02 -8.13 -3.38
N LYS A 123 -17.27 -7.74 -4.63
CA LYS A 123 -16.69 -8.39 -5.80
C LYS A 123 -15.16 -8.32 -5.80
N ILE A 124 -14.57 -7.12 -5.68
CA ILE A 124 -13.11 -6.99 -5.68
C ILE A 124 -12.47 -7.62 -4.43
N VAL A 125 -13.16 -7.59 -3.28
CA VAL A 125 -12.75 -8.31 -2.07
C VAL A 125 -12.68 -9.81 -2.31
N TYR A 126 -13.74 -10.40 -2.89
CA TYR A 126 -13.78 -11.82 -3.21
C TYR A 126 -12.66 -12.22 -4.19
N ILE A 127 -12.51 -11.46 -5.29
CA ILE A 127 -11.50 -11.74 -6.32
C ILE A 127 -10.09 -11.68 -5.70
N TRP A 128 -9.80 -10.66 -4.89
CA TRP A 128 -8.49 -10.59 -4.23
C TRP A 128 -8.27 -11.76 -3.26
N LEU A 129 -9.25 -12.11 -2.43
CA LEU A 129 -9.12 -13.25 -1.51
C LEU A 129 -8.90 -14.57 -2.24
N PHE A 130 -9.55 -14.77 -3.40
CA PHE A 130 -9.28 -15.90 -4.29
C PHE A 130 -7.82 -15.93 -4.75
N ILE A 131 -7.27 -14.79 -5.16
CA ILE A 131 -5.87 -14.66 -5.60
C ILE A 131 -4.91 -14.89 -4.42
N ALA A 132 -5.11 -14.20 -3.30
CA ALA A 132 -4.27 -14.31 -2.12
C ALA A 132 -4.19 -15.76 -1.62
N GLN A 133 -5.34 -16.45 -1.62
CA GLN A 133 -5.41 -17.86 -1.24
C GLN A 133 -4.56 -18.77 -2.13
N HIS A 134 -4.50 -18.49 -3.44
CA HIS A 134 -3.70 -19.27 -4.39
C HIS A 134 -2.21 -19.27 -4.05
N PHE A 135 -1.70 -18.17 -3.49
CA PHE A 135 -0.29 -18.03 -3.11
C PHE A 135 -0.01 -18.30 -1.63
N SER A 136 -1.07 -18.44 -0.81
CA SER A 136 -0.97 -18.60 0.65
C SER A 136 -0.69 -20.03 1.09
N LYS A 137 -0.21 -20.18 2.32
CA LYS A 137 -0.21 -21.49 3.01
C LYS A 137 -1.58 -21.81 3.59
N SER A 138 -1.96 -23.09 3.60
CA SER A 138 -3.27 -23.58 4.07
C SER A 138 -3.58 -23.30 5.53
N GLU A 139 -2.55 -23.14 6.38
CA GLU A 139 -2.72 -22.87 7.82
C GLU A 139 -3.10 -21.42 8.14
N CYS A 140 -2.76 -20.45 7.28
CA CYS A 140 -3.06 -19.04 7.54
C CYS A 140 -4.52 -18.69 7.22
N SER A 141 -5.18 -17.96 8.13
CA SER A 141 -6.53 -17.42 7.97
C SER A 141 -7.57 -18.45 7.52
N GLN A 142 -7.62 -19.61 8.20
CA GLN A 142 -8.64 -20.64 7.94
C GLN A 142 -10.06 -20.12 8.21
N THR A 143 -10.19 -19.31 9.25
CA THR A 143 -11.36 -18.43 9.43
C THR A 143 -10.89 -16.98 9.39
N LEU A 144 -11.64 -16.14 8.70
CA LEU A 144 -11.27 -14.74 8.50
C LEU A 144 -12.49 -13.83 8.65
N ASN A 145 -12.46 -12.98 9.66
CA ASN A 145 -13.41 -11.88 9.81
C ASN A 145 -12.77 -10.58 9.28
N ILE A 146 -13.46 -9.89 8.37
CA ILE A 146 -12.98 -8.65 7.78
C ILE A 146 -13.95 -7.55 8.15
N TYR A 147 -13.47 -6.53 8.86
CA TYR A 147 -14.25 -5.38 9.28
C TYR A 147 -13.81 -4.16 8.50
N PHE A 148 -14.65 -3.70 7.58
CA PHE A 148 -14.51 -2.41 6.92
C PHE A 148 -15.39 -1.40 7.65
N TYR A 149 -14.82 -0.52 8.47
CA TYR A 149 -15.54 0.56 9.16
C TYR A 149 -15.52 1.88 8.38
N LEU A 150 -15.44 1.83 7.05
CA LEU A 150 -15.02 2.91 6.14
C LEU A 150 -15.44 4.34 6.58
N THR A 151 -14.63 4.95 7.47
CA THR A 151 -14.87 6.29 7.96
C THR A 151 -14.34 7.33 6.98
N ASN A 152 -14.86 8.55 7.06
CA ASN A 152 -14.40 9.69 6.29
C ASN A 152 -13.14 10.36 6.88
N ILE A 153 -12.62 9.86 8.01
CA ILE A 153 -11.36 10.31 8.60
C ILE A 153 -10.23 10.14 7.57
N LYS A 154 -9.40 11.17 7.40
CA LYS A 154 -8.29 11.19 6.42
C LYS A 154 -6.94 11.11 7.10
N LYS A 155 -5.96 10.54 6.40
CA LYS A 155 -4.57 10.59 6.82
C LYS A 155 -3.97 11.94 6.48
N GLN A 156 -3.54 12.67 7.50
CA GLN A 156 -2.88 13.95 7.35
C GLN A 156 -1.55 13.93 8.07
N ILE A 157 -0.58 14.65 7.52
CA ILE A 157 0.71 14.87 8.16
C ILE A 157 0.50 15.67 9.45
N SER A 158 1.30 15.38 10.47
CA SER A 158 1.26 16.13 11.73
C SER A 158 1.77 17.58 11.53
N GLU A 159 1.69 18.39 12.58
CA GLU A 159 2.43 19.65 12.62
C GLU A 159 3.94 19.41 12.48
N GLU A 160 4.66 20.38 11.89
CA GLU A 160 6.07 20.22 11.52
C GLU A 160 6.93 19.75 12.70
N ASN A 161 7.84 18.81 12.44
CA ASN A 161 8.73 18.17 13.43
C ASN A 161 8.05 17.34 14.53
N ASN A 162 6.71 17.23 14.56
CA ASN A 162 6.04 16.28 15.44
C ASN A 162 6.22 14.85 14.94
N VAL A 163 6.14 13.89 15.87
CA VAL A 163 6.28 12.47 15.54
C VAL A 163 5.10 12.00 14.69
N LEU A 164 5.40 11.28 13.62
CA LEU A 164 4.38 10.59 12.84
C LEU A 164 3.99 9.29 13.55
N ASP A 165 2.70 9.20 13.89
CA ASP A 165 2.08 8.09 14.60
C ASP A 165 0.99 7.42 13.73
N ARG A 166 0.39 6.33 14.24
CA ARG A 166 -0.65 5.52 13.59
C ARG A 166 -1.83 6.36 13.11
N GLU A 167 -2.24 7.40 13.84
CA GLU A 167 -3.33 8.28 13.42
C GLU A 167 -3.03 9.03 12.12
N HIS A 168 -1.75 9.27 11.82
CA HIS A 168 -1.31 9.98 10.62
C HIS A 168 -1.13 9.03 9.41
N ILE A 169 -0.85 7.74 9.66
CA ILE A 169 -0.31 6.82 8.64
C ILE A 169 -1.16 5.56 8.42
N ASN A 170 -1.62 4.90 9.49
CA ASN A 170 -2.15 3.53 9.42
C ASN A 170 -3.66 3.54 9.21
N THR A 171 -4.17 2.84 8.20
CA THR A 171 -5.61 2.75 7.89
C THR A 171 -6.23 1.39 8.26
N GLY A 172 -5.38 0.40 8.56
CA GLY A 172 -5.82 -0.92 8.96
C GLY A 172 -4.81 -1.63 9.84
N PHE A 173 -5.21 -2.81 10.31
CA PHE A 173 -4.34 -3.78 10.95
C PHE A 173 -4.91 -5.19 10.82
N THR A 174 -4.03 -6.17 11.04
CA THR A 174 -4.31 -7.60 11.10
C THR A 174 -3.24 -8.33 11.90
N PHE A 175 -3.29 -9.66 11.96
CA PHE A 175 -2.27 -10.49 12.58
C PHE A 175 -1.57 -11.37 11.54
N ALA A 176 -0.25 -11.52 11.68
CA ALA A 176 0.56 -12.32 10.78
C ALA A 176 0.18 -13.81 10.87
N CYS A 177 -0.32 -14.40 9.77
CA CYS A 177 -0.66 -15.83 9.61
C CYS A 177 -1.39 -16.48 10.82
N LYS A 178 -2.31 -15.78 11.49
CA LYS A 178 -3.15 -16.39 12.53
C LYS A 178 -4.20 -17.30 11.87
N GLN A 179 -4.52 -18.44 12.50
CA GLN A 179 -5.50 -19.40 11.98
C GLN A 179 -6.93 -18.81 11.98
N ASP A 180 -7.36 -18.26 13.12
CA ASP A 180 -8.59 -17.49 13.27
C ASP A 180 -8.25 -16.00 13.31
N ASN A 181 -8.39 -15.35 12.16
CA ASN A 181 -7.81 -14.03 11.93
C ASN A 181 -8.88 -12.94 11.76
N GLU A 182 -8.48 -11.70 12.01
CA GLU A 182 -9.32 -10.54 11.78
C GLU A 182 -8.54 -9.44 11.05
N ILE A 183 -9.12 -8.90 9.98
CA ILE A 183 -8.63 -7.70 9.31
C ILE A 183 -9.56 -6.54 9.66
N ASN A 184 -8.98 -5.42 10.13
CA ASN A 184 -9.73 -4.22 10.47
C ASN A 184 -9.26 -3.05 9.60
N ILE A 185 -10.12 -2.52 8.74
CA ILE A 185 -9.87 -1.34 7.90
C ILE A 185 -10.83 -0.23 8.31
N PHE A 186 -10.31 0.90 8.76
CA PHE A 186 -11.12 1.92 9.43
C PHE A 186 -11.16 3.27 8.73
N ARG A 187 -10.53 3.44 7.56
CA ARG A 187 -10.73 4.61 6.69
C ARG A 187 -11.18 4.17 5.31
N LYS A 188 -12.07 4.97 4.71
CA LYS A 188 -12.47 4.84 3.30
C LYS A 188 -11.30 5.12 2.35
N GLU A 189 -10.41 6.02 2.74
CA GLU A 189 -9.20 6.35 1.98
C GLU A 189 -8.31 5.12 1.81
N GLU A 190 -8.03 4.77 0.54
CA GLU A 190 -7.17 3.68 0.10
C GLU A 190 -7.59 2.29 0.59
N TRP A 191 -8.87 2.13 0.97
CA TRP A 191 -9.36 0.96 1.70
C TRP A 191 -8.99 -0.38 1.03
N PHE A 192 -9.09 -0.47 -0.30
CA PHE A 192 -8.81 -1.72 -1.02
C PHE A 192 -7.31 -2.02 -1.10
N LYS A 193 -6.46 -1.01 -1.32
CA LYS A 193 -5.00 -1.17 -1.25
C LYS A 193 -4.59 -1.62 0.15
N VAL A 194 -5.12 -0.99 1.18
CA VAL A 194 -4.83 -1.37 2.58
C VAL A 194 -5.36 -2.77 2.87
N PHE A 195 -6.53 -3.15 2.37
CA PHE A 195 -7.01 -4.53 2.47
C PHE A 195 -6.05 -5.54 1.83
N ILE A 196 -5.51 -5.24 0.64
CA ILE A 196 -4.48 -6.08 0.02
C ILE A 196 -3.28 -6.20 0.94
N HIS A 197 -2.78 -5.07 1.46
CA HIS A 197 -1.67 -5.03 2.41
C HIS A 197 -1.93 -5.91 3.64
N GLU A 198 -3.08 -5.77 4.31
CA GLU A 198 -3.40 -6.59 5.47
C GLU A 198 -3.56 -8.09 5.11
N CYS A 199 -4.03 -8.42 3.91
CA CYS A 199 -4.02 -9.80 3.44
C CYS A 199 -2.61 -10.36 3.25
N PHE A 200 -1.60 -9.55 2.91
CA PHE A 200 -0.22 -10.06 2.83
C PHE A 200 0.25 -10.62 4.18
N HIS A 201 -0.01 -9.89 5.27
CA HIS A 201 0.26 -10.35 6.63
C HIS A 201 -0.62 -11.56 7.00
N SER A 202 -1.94 -11.45 6.79
CA SER A 202 -2.89 -12.43 7.31
C SER A 202 -2.82 -13.78 6.59
N PHE A 203 -2.45 -13.79 5.30
CA PHE A 203 -2.26 -15.00 4.49
C PHE A 203 -0.80 -15.50 4.49
N GLY A 204 0.11 -14.82 5.19
CA GLY A 204 1.52 -15.19 5.24
C GLY A 204 2.21 -15.10 3.87
N LEU A 205 1.83 -14.10 3.06
CA LEU A 205 2.49 -13.80 1.77
C LEU A 205 3.78 -13.01 1.96
N ASP A 206 3.93 -12.37 3.12
CA ASP A 206 5.15 -11.70 3.52
C ASP A 206 5.96 -12.54 4.52
N PHE A 207 6.90 -11.91 5.21
CA PHE A 207 7.76 -12.56 6.19
C PHE A 207 7.61 -12.00 7.61
N SER A 208 6.53 -11.27 7.92
CA SER A 208 6.24 -10.73 9.26
C SER A 208 6.06 -11.81 10.34
N HIS A 209 5.63 -13.01 9.95
CA HIS A 209 5.48 -14.18 10.82
C HIS A 209 6.80 -14.93 11.08
N ARG A 210 7.94 -14.42 10.59
CA ARG A 210 9.27 -15.04 10.67
C ARG A 210 10.24 -14.17 11.47
N GLU A 211 11.32 -14.76 11.95
CA GLU A 211 12.44 -14.02 12.54
C GLU A 211 13.21 -13.29 11.44
N CYS A 212 13.25 -11.95 11.49
CA CYS A 212 14.00 -11.13 10.53
C CYS A 212 14.81 -10.00 11.19
N SER A 213 14.97 -10.01 12.52
CA SER A 213 15.63 -8.90 13.23
C SER A 213 17.09 -8.72 12.82
N HIS A 214 17.72 -9.79 12.34
CA HIS A 214 19.08 -9.73 11.80
C HIS A 214 19.15 -8.89 10.51
N ILE A 215 18.12 -8.92 9.67
CA ILE A 215 18.01 -8.05 8.49
C ILE A 215 17.66 -6.63 8.89
N ASP A 216 16.75 -6.44 9.84
CA ASP A 216 16.40 -5.11 10.33
C ASP A 216 17.66 -4.38 10.85
N LYS A 217 18.52 -5.08 11.60
CA LYS A 217 19.83 -4.55 12.05
C LYS A 217 20.75 -4.17 10.88
N LYS A 218 20.83 -4.99 9.84
CA LYS A 218 21.63 -4.67 8.64
C LYS A 218 21.12 -3.41 7.94
N ILE A 219 19.80 -3.23 7.86
CA ILE A 219 19.19 -2.05 7.23
C ILE A 219 19.37 -0.81 8.11
N LEU A 220 19.28 -0.94 9.44
CA LEU A 220 19.59 0.15 10.37
C LEU A 220 21.09 0.50 10.35
N ASN A 221 21.96 -0.40 9.90
CA ASN A 221 23.35 -0.03 9.58
C ASN A 221 23.44 0.77 8.28
N LEU A 222 22.52 0.65 7.32
CA LEU A 222 22.47 1.57 6.17
C LEU A 222 21.86 2.92 6.60
N PHE A 223 20.76 2.87 7.34
CA PHE A 223 20.01 4.01 7.85
C PHE A 223 20.07 4.07 9.39
N PRO A 224 21.12 4.68 9.99
CA PRO A 224 21.37 4.67 11.44
C PRO A 224 20.42 5.58 12.24
N VAL A 225 19.13 5.30 12.15
CA VAL A 225 18.04 5.88 12.94
C VAL A 225 17.67 4.93 14.09
N ASN A 226 17.17 5.49 15.20
CA ASN A 226 16.83 4.71 16.39
C ASN A 226 15.33 4.37 16.40
N ILE A 227 14.96 3.26 15.76
CA ILE A 227 13.57 2.83 15.57
C ILE A 227 13.45 1.31 15.71
N ASN A 228 12.22 0.83 15.90
CA ASN A 228 11.90 -0.59 15.69
C ASN A 228 11.46 -0.80 14.23
N LEU A 229 12.42 -1.14 13.38
CA LEU A 229 12.18 -1.33 11.95
C LEU A 229 11.35 -2.60 11.72
N ARG A 230 10.40 -2.49 10.79
CA ARG A 230 9.61 -3.60 10.26
C ARG A 230 9.80 -3.62 8.74
N ILE A 231 10.85 -4.27 8.25
CA ILE A 231 11.17 -4.15 6.82
C ILE A 231 10.13 -4.83 5.91
N TYR A 232 9.47 -5.88 6.38
CA TYR A 232 8.41 -6.61 5.66
C TYR A 232 7.26 -5.68 5.19
N GLU A 233 7.04 -4.57 5.89
CA GLU A 233 6.07 -3.53 5.52
C GLU A 233 6.35 -2.95 4.13
N THR A 234 7.63 -2.85 3.75
CA THR A 234 8.04 -2.39 2.42
C THR A 234 7.60 -3.37 1.34
N TYR A 235 7.81 -4.67 1.56
CA TYR A 235 7.42 -5.72 0.62
C TYR A 235 5.90 -5.74 0.42
N CYS A 236 5.14 -5.68 1.53
CA CYS A 236 3.69 -5.65 1.51
C CYS A 236 3.15 -4.43 0.78
N GLU A 237 3.70 -3.25 1.07
CA GLU A 237 3.20 -1.99 0.51
C GLU A 237 3.44 -1.89 -1.01
N ILE A 238 4.60 -2.34 -1.51
CA ILE A 238 4.87 -2.35 -2.97
C ILE A 238 3.87 -3.26 -3.69
N TRP A 239 3.65 -4.47 -3.20
CA TRP A 239 2.70 -5.38 -3.83
C TRP A 239 1.26 -4.89 -3.71
N ALA A 240 0.89 -4.31 -2.57
CA ALA A 240 -0.44 -3.76 -2.36
C ALA A 240 -0.75 -2.63 -3.37
N GLU A 241 0.18 -1.71 -3.58
CA GLU A 241 0.05 -0.65 -4.59
C GLU A 241 -0.05 -1.24 -6.01
N LEU A 242 0.85 -2.16 -6.36
CA LEU A 242 0.90 -2.78 -7.69
C LEU A 242 -0.41 -3.53 -8.01
N ILE A 243 -0.88 -4.37 -7.10
CA ILE A 243 -2.10 -5.17 -7.28
C ILE A 243 -3.33 -4.26 -7.33
N ASN A 244 -3.42 -3.23 -6.48
CA ASN A 244 -4.51 -2.25 -6.51
C ASN A 244 -4.62 -1.58 -7.89
N ILE A 245 -3.50 -1.17 -8.50
CA ILE A 245 -3.48 -0.60 -9.85
C ILE A 245 -3.92 -1.64 -10.89
N MET A 246 -3.50 -2.90 -10.76
CA MET A 246 -3.88 -3.97 -11.69
C MET A 246 -5.41 -4.18 -11.70
N PHE A 247 -6.06 -4.15 -10.53
CA PHE A 247 -7.52 -4.21 -10.43
C PHE A 247 -8.21 -3.03 -11.14
N ILE A 248 -7.68 -1.81 -10.97
CA ILE A 248 -8.24 -0.59 -11.60
C ILE A 248 -8.12 -0.67 -13.13
N ILE A 249 -6.97 -1.09 -13.63
CA ILE A 249 -6.71 -1.20 -15.08
C ILE A 249 -7.52 -2.32 -15.70
N HIS A 250 -7.62 -3.46 -15.02
CA HIS A 250 -8.43 -4.60 -15.48
C HIS A 250 -9.90 -4.19 -15.60
N SER A 251 -10.48 -3.61 -14.54
CA SER A 251 -11.87 -3.13 -14.52
C SER A 251 -12.15 -2.09 -15.62
N SER A 252 -11.23 -1.14 -15.81
CA SER A 252 -11.35 -0.11 -16.86
C SER A 252 -11.24 -0.68 -18.28
N SER A 253 -10.51 -1.78 -18.47
CA SER A 253 -10.33 -2.41 -19.78
C SER A 253 -11.48 -3.38 -20.12
N SER A 254 -12.19 -3.91 -19.13
CA SER A 254 -13.38 -4.74 -19.32
C SER A 254 -14.66 -3.94 -19.65
N SER A 255 -14.65 -2.62 -19.44
CA SER A 255 -15.84 -1.75 -19.50
C SER A 255 -16.08 -1.04 -20.85
N GLY A 256 -15.16 -1.15 -21.82
CA GLY A 256 -15.25 -0.46 -23.12
C GLY A 256 -15.88 -1.31 -24.23
N GLU A 257 -16.48 -0.66 -25.25
CA GLU A 257 -17.07 -1.29 -26.44
C GLU A 257 -16.05 -2.13 -27.26
N ASN A 258 -14.75 -1.88 -27.07
CA ASN A 258 -13.66 -2.68 -27.63
C ASN A 258 -13.14 -3.68 -26.59
N LYS A 259 -13.84 -4.81 -26.41
CA LYS A 259 -13.43 -5.95 -25.56
C LYS A 259 -12.11 -6.64 -25.96
N THR A 260 -11.35 -6.07 -26.91
CA THR A 260 -10.14 -6.63 -27.50
C THR A 260 -8.90 -5.77 -27.21
N ASP A 261 -8.80 -5.21 -26.01
CA ASP A 261 -7.50 -4.71 -25.55
C ASP A 261 -6.58 -5.91 -25.27
N GLY A 262 -5.66 -6.19 -26.20
CA GLY A 262 -4.69 -7.26 -26.03
C GLY A 262 -3.84 -7.05 -24.77
N LEU A 263 -3.31 -8.15 -24.20
CA LEU A 263 -2.48 -8.16 -22.98
C LEU A 263 -1.34 -7.12 -22.99
N ASN A 264 -0.75 -6.88 -24.17
CA ASN A 264 0.28 -5.85 -24.36
C ASN A 264 -0.22 -4.42 -24.07
N ASN A 265 -1.50 -4.11 -24.36
CA ASN A 265 -2.08 -2.81 -24.05
C ASN A 265 -2.29 -2.65 -22.53
N ILE A 266 -2.75 -3.69 -21.85
CA ILE A 266 -2.92 -3.69 -20.38
C ILE A 266 -1.58 -3.44 -19.69
N ILE A 267 -0.50 -4.11 -20.11
CA ILE A 267 0.84 -3.89 -19.57
C ILE A 267 1.31 -2.44 -19.82
N LYS A 268 1.06 -1.86 -21.00
CA LYS A 268 1.41 -0.45 -21.26
C LYS A 268 0.63 0.52 -20.38
N LYS A 269 -0.66 0.25 -20.12
CA LYS A 269 -1.47 1.03 -19.16
C LYS A 269 -0.89 0.91 -17.74
N LEU A 270 -0.45 -0.30 -17.35
CA LEU A 270 0.15 -0.57 -16.05
C LEU A 270 1.48 0.16 -15.86
N GLU A 271 2.38 0.09 -16.85
CA GLU A 271 3.64 0.86 -16.86
C GLU A 271 3.38 2.36 -16.65
N LYS A 272 2.39 2.91 -17.36
CA LYS A 272 2.02 4.34 -17.25
C LYS A 272 1.43 4.70 -15.89
N ALA A 273 0.54 3.87 -15.34
CA ALA A 273 -0.05 4.11 -14.01
C ALA A 273 1.02 4.04 -12.91
N ILE A 274 1.93 3.08 -13.00
CA ILE A 274 3.03 2.93 -12.05
C ILE A 274 4.00 4.10 -12.11
N ASP A 275 4.21 4.72 -13.28
CA ASP A 275 5.01 5.95 -13.35
C ASP A 275 4.43 7.07 -12.48
N TYR A 276 3.10 7.21 -12.42
CA TYR A 276 2.46 8.16 -11.51
C TYR A 276 2.68 7.80 -10.04
N GLU A 277 2.58 6.52 -9.67
CA GLU A 277 2.86 6.09 -8.29
C GLU A 277 4.32 6.26 -7.89
N ARG A 278 5.26 6.00 -8.81
CA ARG A 278 6.69 6.25 -8.59
C ARG A 278 6.95 7.73 -8.32
N MET A 279 6.35 8.63 -9.09
CA MET A 279 6.45 10.08 -8.85
C MET A 279 5.79 10.49 -7.54
N PHE A 280 4.64 9.90 -7.19
CA PHE A 280 3.96 10.17 -5.93
C PHE A 280 4.74 9.67 -4.71
N SER A 281 5.36 8.51 -4.81
CA SER A 281 6.22 7.94 -3.76
C SER A 281 7.45 8.81 -3.51
N LEU A 282 8.09 9.33 -4.57
CA LEU A 282 9.14 10.36 -4.46
C LEU A 282 8.63 11.65 -3.78
N PHE A 283 7.43 12.11 -4.14
CA PHE A 283 6.79 13.28 -3.54
C PHE A 283 6.49 13.07 -2.05
N GLN A 284 5.98 11.90 -1.65
CA GLN A 284 5.71 11.58 -0.25
C GLN A 284 7.01 11.44 0.56
N CYS A 285 8.04 10.80 0.00
CA CYS A 285 9.36 10.69 0.63
C CYS A 285 9.98 12.07 0.88
N SER A 286 10.02 12.94 -0.14
CA SER A 286 10.53 14.32 -0.01
C SER A 286 9.71 15.18 0.97
N LYS A 287 8.40 14.96 1.06
CA LYS A 287 7.55 15.61 2.07
C LYS A 287 7.94 15.20 3.49
N ILE A 288 8.15 13.91 3.74
CA ILE A 288 8.57 13.40 5.06
C ILE A 288 9.96 13.91 5.44
N LEU A 289 10.90 13.91 4.50
CA LEU A 289 12.22 14.50 4.71
C LEU A 289 12.09 15.98 5.09
N THR A 290 11.30 16.74 4.34
CA THR A 290 11.07 18.17 4.61
C THR A 290 10.36 18.42 5.95
N HIS A 291 9.43 17.54 6.34
CA HIS A 291 8.71 17.60 7.62
C HIS A 291 9.65 17.56 8.82
N TYR A 292 10.70 16.73 8.76
CA TYR A 292 11.75 16.66 9.79
C TYR A 292 12.93 17.59 9.50
N GLY A 293 12.86 18.43 8.47
CA GLY A 293 13.97 19.29 8.04
C GLY A 293 15.22 18.52 7.60
N LEU A 294 15.07 17.26 7.19
CA LEU A 294 16.14 16.38 6.76
C LEU A 294 16.30 16.43 5.24
N SER A 295 17.51 16.08 4.79
CA SER A 295 17.75 15.63 3.42
C SER A 295 17.97 14.12 3.45
N TYR A 296 17.88 13.48 2.30
CA TYR A 296 18.07 12.03 2.20
C TYR A 296 19.46 11.59 2.71
N LYS A 297 20.50 12.37 2.40
CA LYS A 297 21.87 12.16 2.88
C LYS A 297 21.98 12.07 4.39
N HIS A 298 21.23 12.90 5.13
CA HIS A 298 21.22 12.85 6.59
C HIS A 298 20.76 11.49 7.15
N LEU A 299 19.97 10.71 6.40
CA LEU A 299 19.48 9.41 6.85
C LEU A 299 20.53 8.32 6.80
N HIS A 300 21.55 8.41 5.93
CA HIS A 300 22.50 7.30 5.71
C HIS A 300 23.99 7.71 5.84
N GLU A 301 24.35 8.97 5.59
CA GLU A 301 25.75 9.41 5.67
C GLU A 301 26.32 9.39 7.09
N ARG A 302 27.64 9.27 7.20
CA ARG A 302 28.36 9.19 8.49
C ARG A 302 29.04 10.49 8.91
N THR A 303 28.70 11.60 8.27
CA THR A 303 29.17 12.92 8.67
C THR A 303 28.60 13.30 10.05
N GLN A 304 29.32 14.14 10.79
CA GLN A 304 28.86 14.62 12.10
C GLN A 304 27.52 15.37 12.00
N GLU A 305 27.33 16.13 10.92
CA GLU A 305 26.07 16.81 10.61
C GLU A 305 24.92 15.81 10.43
N ALA A 306 25.12 14.75 9.63
CA ALA A 306 24.12 13.70 9.41
C ALA A 306 23.76 12.97 10.72
N ILE A 307 24.75 12.66 11.55
CA ILE A 307 24.56 12.02 12.87
C ILE A 307 23.68 12.89 13.78
N ILE A 308 24.03 14.17 13.92
CA ILE A 308 23.28 15.10 14.78
C ILE A 308 21.86 15.31 14.22
N ALA A 309 21.75 15.51 12.92
CA ALA A 309 20.49 15.74 12.22
C ALA A 309 19.46 14.64 12.51
N ARG A 310 19.82 13.37 12.26
CA ARG A 310 18.89 12.25 12.45
C ARG A 310 18.57 11.99 13.91
N LYS A 311 19.56 12.11 14.82
CA LYS A 311 19.36 11.89 16.25
C LYS A 311 18.35 12.87 16.85
N LEU A 312 18.40 14.13 16.40
CA LEU A 312 17.54 15.18 16.94
C LEU A 312 16.18 15.26 16.24
N ARG A 313 16.14 14.98 14.93
CA ARG A 313 14.98 15.33 14.09
C ARG A 313 14.18 14.14 13.57
N TYR A 314 14.80 12.99 13.30
CA TYR A 314 14.06 11.83 12.80
C TYR A 314 13.39 11.06 13.95
N LYS A 315 12.07 10.89 13.87
CA LYS A 315 11.28 10.15 14.86
C LYS A 315 10.14 9.43 14.15
N GLU A 316 9.79 8.23 14.58
CA GLU A 316 8.58 7.55 14.11
C GLU A 316 8.05 6.60 15.19
N ASN A 317 6.72 6.52 15.30
CA ASN A 317 6.03 5.53 16.15
C ASN A 317 5.32 4.44 15.32
N THR A 318 5.36 4.59 14.00
CA THR A 318 4.87 3.64 12.99
C THR A 318 5.90 3.54 11.87
N SER A 319 5.77 2.57 10.96
CA SER A 319 6.82 2.12 10.03
C SER A 319 7.13 3.10 8.88
N VAL A 320 7.36 4.38 9.18
CA VAL A 320 7.56 5.46 8.20
C VAL A 320 8.78 5.19 7.31
N LEU A 321 9.90 4.72 7.90
CA LEU A 321 11.10 4.34 7.14
C LEU A 321 10.77 3.30 6.07
N SER A 322 10.01 2.25 6.42
CA SER A 322 9.60 1.21 5.48
C SER A 322 8.63 1.75 4.41
N TYR A 323 7.52 2.36 4.83
CA TYR A 323 6.42 2.74 3.94
C TYR A 323 6.75 3.85 2.94
N TYR A 324 7.61 4.80 3.33
CA TYR A 324 7.81 6.01 2.53
C TYR A 324 9.23 6.22 2.04
N ILE A 325 10.24 5.66 2.71
CA ILE A 325 11.64 5.92 2.37
C ILE A 325 12.25 4.71 1.65
N ILE A 326 12.16 3.51 2.23
CA ILE A 326 12.71 2.31 1.59
C ILE A 326 11.85 1.91 0.39
N LYS A 327 10.53 1.90 0.57
CA LYS A 327 9.58 1.68 -0.52
C LYS A 327 9.84 2.61 -1.70
N SER A 328 10.14 3.89 -1.48
CA SER A 328 10.20 4.87 -2.57
C SER A 328 11.31 4.60 -3.56
N PHE A 329 12.49 4.12 -3.15
CA PHE A 329 13.52 3.73 -4.11
C PHE A 329 13.30 2.34 -4.71
N LEU A 330 12.68 1.41 -3.98
CA LEU A 330 12.35 0.09 -4.56
C LEU A 330 11.23 0.19 -5.60
N ILE A 331 10.18 0.97 -5.37
CA ILE A 331 9.16 1.25 -6.41
C ILE A 331 9.74 2.10 -7.54
N TYR A 332 10.68 3.03 -7.25
CA TYR A 332 11.41 3.73 -8.31
C TYR A 332 12.12 2.75 -9.27
N LYS A 333 12.55 1.60 -8.75
CA LYS A 333 13.16 0.47 -9.47
C LYS A 333 12.23 -0.75 -9.57
N ILE A 334 10.93 -0.52 -9.70
CA ILE A 334 9.89 -1.56 -9.66
C ILE A 334 10.15 -2.77 -10.57
N ASN A 335 10.66 -2.58 -11.79
CA ASN A 335 10.98 -3.72 -12.66
C ASN A 335 12.02 -4.64 -12.02
N HIS A 336 13.07 -4.07 -11.41
CA HIS A 336 14.11 -4.85 -10.77
C HIS A 336 13.61 -5.52 -9.48
N PHE A 337 12.72 -4.85 -8.73
CA PHE A 337 12.04 -5.48 -7.59
C PHE A 337 11.22 -6.71 -8.02
N ILE A 338 10.47 -6.62 -9.13
CA ILE A 338 9.68 -7.75 -9.64
C ILE A 338 10.60 -8.85 -10.17
N GLU A 339 11.67 -8.52 -10.89
CA GLU A 339 12.69 -9.50 -11.32
C GLU A 339 13.30 -10.22 -10.13
N TRP A 340 13.65 -9.49 -9.08
CA TRP A 340 14.12 -10.06 -7.83
C TRP A 340 13.09 -11.02 -7.23
N CYS A 341 11.81 -10.66 -7.22
CA CYS A 341 10.73 -11.55 -6.78
C CYS A 341 10.65 -12.81 -7.65
N VAL A 342 10.76 -12.69 -8.98
CA VAL A 342 10.74 -13.86 -9.89
C VAL A 342 11.89 -14.82 -9.59
N VAL A 343 13.08 -14.29 -9.33
CA VAL A 343 14.27 -15.10 -9.01
C VAL A 343 14.14 -15.82 -7.67
N HIS A 344 13.65 -15.13 -6.63
CA HIS A 344 13.71 -15.64 -5.25
C HIS A 344 12.42 -16.32 -4.79
N ASN A 345 11.29 -16.00 -5.42
CA ASN A 345 9.97 -16.52 -5.10
C ASN A 345 9.35 -17.30 -6.25
N GLY A 346 10.06 -17.48 -7.37
CA GLY A 346 9.46 -18.03 -8.59
C GLY A 346 8.36 -17.10 -9.13
N LEU A 347 7.40 -17.65 -9.87
CA LEU A 347 6.25 -16.88 -10.38
C LEU A 347 5.18 -16.68 -9.29
N SER A 348 5.61 -16.30 -8.08
CA SER A 348 4.80 -16.13 -6.88
C SER A 348 5.02 -14.76 -6.24
N ILE A 349 3.98 -14.26 -5.58
CA ILE A 349 4.03 -13.04 -4.75
C ILE A 349 4.31 -13.36 -3.27
N ARG A 350 4.38 -14.65 -2.90
CA ARG A 350 4.72 -15.07 -1.55
C ARG A 350 6.23 -15.02 -1.36
N PHE A 351 6.69 -14.30 -0.34
CA PHE A 351 8.10 -14.25 0.01
C PHE A 351 8.62 -15.65 0.39
N GLY A 352 9.68 -16.11 -0.27
CA GLY A 352 10.35 -17.37 0.05
C GLY A 352 9.48 -18.59 -0.18
N GLU A 353 8.89 -18.72 -1.39
CA GLU A 353 7.90 -19.75 -1.75
C GLU A 353 8.18 -21.17 -1.23
N ASN A 354 9.45 -21.62 -1.22
CA ASN A 354 9.80 -22.98 -0.81
C ASN A 354 10.29 -23.12 0.63
N ASP A 355 10.42 -22.03 1.41
CA ASP A 355 10.97 -21.99 2.78
C ASP A 355 12.38 -22.58 3.00
N ILE A 356 12.94 -23.31 2.03
CA ILE A 356 14.21 -24.03 2.13
C ILE A 356 15.39 -23.08 2.40
N ASP A 357 15.31 -21.82 1.93
CA ASP A 357 16.40 -20.86 2.06
C ASP A 357 15.96 -19.44 2.48
N LEU A 358 15.09 -19.37 3.49
CA LEU A 358 14.53 -18.10 3.98
C LEU A 358 15.63 -17.10 4.36
N ASN A 359 16.68 -17.54 5.05
CA ASN A 359 17.77 -16.65 5.46
C ASN A 359 18.55 -16.12 4.26
N LYS A 360 18.81 -16.92 3.22
CA LYS A 360 19.41 -16.40 1.99
C LYS A 360 18.49 -15.40 1.31
N ASN A 361 17.21 -15.70 1.14
CA ASN A 361 16.25 -14.77 0.54
C ASN A 361 16.16 -13.44 1.30
N LEU A 362 16.17 -13.49 2.64
CA LEU A 362 16.22 -12.33 3.52
C LEU A 362 17.50 -11.51 3.32
N ASN A 363 18.65 -12.16 3.19
CA ASN A 363 19.91 -11.49 2.87
C ASN A 363 19.91 -10.90 1.46
N ASP A 364 19.42 -11.63 0.46
CA ASP A 364 19.31 -11.17 -0.92
C ASP A 364 18.34 -9.99 -1.04
N TYR A 365 17.31 -9.92 -0.18
CA TYR A 365 16.41 -8.77 -0.09
C TYR A 365 17.10 -7.54 0.52
N TYR A 366 17.94 -7.75 1.55
CA TYR A 366 18.82 -6.70 2.05
C TYR A 366 19.79 -6.21 0.97
N GLU A 367 20.35 -7.12 0.16
CA GLU A 367 21.25 -6.78 -0.94
C GLU A 367 20.56 -5.92 -2.01
N LEU A 368 19.32 -6.25 -2.37
CA LEU A 368 18.49 -5.41 -3.23
C LEU A 368 18.33 -3.99 -2.66
N ILE A 369 18.07 -3.87 -1.35
CA ILE A 369 17.96 -2.56 -0.69
C ILE A 369 19.30 -1.82 -0.72
N ARG A 370 20.41 -2.50 -0.41
CA ARG A 370 21.76 -1.93 -0.39
C ARG A 370 22.22 -1.47 -1.77
N GLU A 371 21.77 -2.11 -2.84
CA GLU A 371 22.10 -1.71 -4.20
C GLU A 371 21.41 -0.39 -4.59
N HIS A 372 20.14 -0.21 -4.20
CA HIS A 372 19.31 0.89 -4.71
C HIS A 372 19.20 2.10 -3.79
N TYR A 373 19.52 1.98 -2.50
CA TYR A 373 19.32 3.10 -1.57
C TYR A 373 20.11 4.36 -1.97
N SER A 374 21.27 4.24 -2.60
CA SER A 374 22.08 5.37 -3.07
C SER A 374 22.04 5.55 -4.59
N ASN A 375 20.98 5.08 -5.27
CA ASN A 375 20.86 5.21 -6.71
C ASN A 375 20.91 6.70 -7.14
N LYS A 376 21.83 7.05 -8.05
CA LYS A 376 22.09 8.45 -8.46
C LYS A 376 20.85 9.15 -9.02
N LYS A 377 20.13 8.51 -9.95
CA LYS A 377 18.94 9.11 -10.58
C LYS A 377 17.81 9.31 -9.56
N TYR A 378 17.61 8.32 -8.68
CA TYR A 378 16.64 8.43 -7.60
C TYR A 378 16.96 9.59 -6.66
N THR A 379 18.20 9.67 -6.17
CA THR A 379 18.63 10.70 -5.22
C THR A 379 18.58 12.11 -5.81
N GLU A 380 18.96 12.29 -7.07
CA GLU A 380 18.83 13.55 -7.80
C GLU A 380 17.37 14.01 -7.91
N CYS A 381 16.49 13.09 -8.32
CA CYS A 381 15.05 13.35 -8.44
C CYS A 381 14.44 13.70 -7.05
N LEU A 382 14.89 13.05 -5.98
CA LEU A 382 14.45 13.33 -4.61
C LEU A 382 14.97 14.68 -4.09
N GLU A 383 16.22 15.03 -4.37
CA GLU A 383 16.81 16.33 -4.02
C GLU A 383 16.06 17.49 -4.69
N ASN A 384 15.73 17.36 -5.98
CA ASN A 384 14.91 18.33 -6.71
C ASN A 384 13.53 18.57 -6.07
N LEU A 385 12.88 17.50 -5.60
CA LEU A 385 11.59 17.63 -4.90
C LEU A 385 11.74 18.24 -3.50
N CYS A 386 12.79 17.89 -2.76
CA CYS A 386 13.06 18.52 -1.47
C CYS A 386 13.25 20.04 -1.63
N GLU A 387 13.99 20.49 -2.65
CA GLU A 387 14.13 21.92 -2.96
C GLU A 387 12.81 22.56 -3.38
N TRP A 388 11.97 21.86 -4.13
CA TRP A 388 10.63 22.33 -4.46
C TRP A 388 9.76 22.52 -3.20
N PHE A 389 9.77 21.56 -2.27
CA PHE A 389 9.03 21.65 -1.01
C PHE A 389 9.51 22.82 -0.13
N LYS A 390 10.81 23.06 -0.05
CA LYS A 390 11.37 24.23 0.66
C LYS A 390 10.82 25.55 0.10
N LYS A 391 10.67 25.65 -1.23
CA LYS A 391 10.07 26.83 -1.87
C LYS A 391 8.58 26.95 -1.56
N GLN A 392 7.84 25.84 -1.54
CA GLN A 392 6.41 25.85 -1.22
C GLN A 392 6.09 26.26 0.22
N LYS A 393 6.99 26.04 1.19
CA LYS A 393 6.77 26.51 2.58
C LYS A 393 6.45 28.01 2.66
N LYS A 394 6.97 28.82 1.72
CA LYS A 394 6.73 30.27 1.67
C LYS A 394 5.36 30.66 1.11
N THR A 395 4.71 29.76 0.38
CA THR A 395 3.45 30.01 -0.37
C THR A 395 2.32 29.06 0.02
N LYS A 396 2.57 28.18 1.00
CA LYS A 396 1.65 27.15 1.47
C LYS A 396 0.35 27.77 1.98
N ARG A 397 -0.77 27.32 1.46
CA ARG A 397 -2.09 27.68 1.96
C ARG A 397 -2.56 26.62 2.94
N LYS A 398 -3.47 27.03 3.82
CA LYS A 398 -4.05 26.14 4.83
C LYS A 398 -4.78 24.95 4.21
N ASP A 399 -5.22 25.02 2.96
CA ASP A 399 -6.10 24.03 2.33
C ASP A 399 -5.44 23.17 1.24
N ASP A 400 -4.10 23.20 1.13
CA ASP A 400 -3.35 22.41 0.14
C ASP A 400 -3.36 20.91 0.49
N ILE A 401 -4.32 20.17 -0.07
CA ILE A 401 -4.58 18.75 0.23
C ILE A 401 -3.35 17.89 -0.07
N GLU A 402 -2.68 18.15 -1.19
CA GLU A 402 -1.47 17.48 -1.65
C GLU A 402 -0.30 17.61 -0.65
N LEU A 403 -0.21 18.75 0.04
CA LEU A 403 0.84 19.01 1.04
C LEU A 403 0.49 18.42 2.41
N LYS A 404 -0.77 18.02 2.64
CA LYS A 404 -1.21 17.45 3.91
C LYS A 404 -1.42 15.94 3.87
N THR A 405 -1.89 15.39 2.75
CA THR A 405 -2.31 13.99 2.66
C THR A 405 -1.15 13.05 2.95
N MET A 406 -1.37 11.99 3.74
CA MET A 406 -0.39 10.90 3.94
C MET A 406 -0.84 9.63 3.21
N ARG A 407 -1.56 9.79 2.10
CA ARG A 407 -1.80 8.72 1.12
C ARG A 407 -0.48 8.12 0.65
N MET A 408 -0.51 6.81 0.42
CA MET A 408 0.59 6.01 -0.10
C MET A 408 0.39 5.64 -1.57
N THR A 409 -0.84 5.68 -2.08
CA THR A 409 -1.23 5.45 -3.48
C THR A 409 -2.06 6.62 -4.03
N LEU A 410 -1.88 6.94 -5.30
CA LEU A 410 -2.72 7.88 -6.06
C LEU A 410 -4.04 7.23 -6.50
N PHE A 411 -3.98 5.96 -6.90
CA PHE A 411 -5.11 5.29 -7.53
C PHE A 411 -5.99 4.59 -6.48
N GLU A 412 -7.28 4.89 -6.46
CA GLU A 412 -8.25 4.26 -5.57
C GLU A 412 -9.34 3.55 -6.37
N ASN A 413 -9.74 2.37 -5.90
CA ASN A 413 -10.96 1.70 -6.37
C ASN A 413 -12.15 2.41 -5.70
N ILE A 414 -12.97 3.09 -6.50
CA ILE A 414 -14.16 3.85 -6.08
C ILE A 414 -15.41 3.00 -6.23
#